data_AF-A0A959CT27-F1
#
_entry.id   AF-A0A959CT27-F1
#
_cell.length_a   1.000
_cell.length_b   1.000
_cell.length_c   1.000
_cell.angle_alpha   90.00
_cell.angle_beta   90.00
_cell.angle_gamma   90.00
#
_symmetry.space_group_name_H-M   'P 1'
#
loop_
_entity.id
_entity.type
_entity.pdbx_description
1 polymer ?
#
loop_
_entity_poly.entity_id
_entity_poly.type
_entity_poly.pdbx_seq_one_letter_code
_entity_poly.pdbx_strand_id
1 'polypeptide(L)' 'MPLTAAVFASTAVQTLKWQNPGRENYFSSRLYYTFQMILGRKFSEGLTLQLSPTVVHRNLVETSAEH' A
#
# COMPACT_ATOMS: atom_id res chain seq x y z
N MET A 1 5.12 3.82 27.57
CA MET A 1 3.78 3.65 26.93
C MET A 1 3.62 2.19 26.54
N PRO A 2 2.41 1.60 26.64
CA PRO A 2 2.14 0.32 26.00
C PRO A 2 2.31 0.42 24.47
N LEU A 3 2.37 -0.72 23.79
CA LEU A 3 2.38 -0.78 22.33
C LEU A 3 1.09 -0.12 21.78
N THR A 4 1.25 0.82 20.87
CA THR A 4 0.16 1.41 20.09
C THR A 4 0.06 0.70 18.75
N ALA A 5 -1.16 0.36 18.32
CA ALA A 5 -1.42 -0.23 17.02
C ALA A 5 -2.51 0.55 16.29
N ALA A 6 -2.34 0.74 14.98
CA ALA A 6 -3.36 1.24 14.08
C ALA A 6 -3.31 0.48 12.75
N VAL A 7 -4.44 0.38 12.07
CA VAL A 7 -4.55 -0.22 10.73
C VAL A 7 -4.99 0.87 9.77
N PHE A 8 -4.34 0.90 8.61
CA PHE A 8 -4.68 1.77 7.50
C PHE A 8 -5.04 0.93 6.28
N ALA A 9 -6.14 1.28 5.63
CA ALA A 9 -6.57 0.71 4.37
C ALA A 9 -6.95 1.84 3.41
N SER A 10 -6.52 1.73 2.16
CA SER A 10 -6.82 2.72 1.12
C SER A 10 -7.01 2.06 -0.24
N THR A 11 -7.87 2.68 -1.05
CA THR A 11 -8.04 2.36 -2.46
C THR A 11 -7.69 3.60 -3.27
N ALA A 12 -6.85 3.43 -4.28
CA ALA A 12 -6.44 4.49 -5.20
C ALA A 12 -6.76 4.12 -6.64
N VAL A 13 -7.05 5.13 -7.46
CA VAL A 13 -7.28 4.98 -8.91
C VAL A 13 -6.11 5.63 -9.64
N GLN A 14 -5.43 4.86 -10.50
CA GLN A 14 -4.41 5.42 -11.39
C GLN A 14 -5.07 6.19 -12.53
N THR A 15 -4.79 7.49 -12.63
CA THR A 15 -5.39 8.40 -13.63
C THR A 15 -4.50 8.67 -14.84
N LEU A 16 -3.27 8.15 -14.85
CA LEU A 16 -2.36 8.28 -15.99
C LEU A 16 -2.91 7.58 -17.25
N LYS A 17 -2.47 8.05 -18.42
CA LYS A 17 -2.77 7.39 -19.71
C LYS A 17 -2.28 5.93 -19.67
N TRP A 18 -3.00 5.04 -20.34
CA TRP A 18 -2.60 3.65 -20.46
C TRP A 18 -1.28 3.54 -21.22
N GLN A 19 -0.33 2.75 -20.68
CA GLN A 19 0.96 2.50 -21.36
C GLN A 19 0.76 1.74 -22.68
N ASN A 20 -0.19 0.81 -22.73
CA ASN A 20 -0.59 0.10 -23.94
C ASN A 20 -2.08 0.32 -24.22
N PRO A 21 -2.45 1.30 -25.07
CA PRO A 21 -3.84 1.61 -25.39
C PRO A 21 -4.54 0.53 -26.24
N GLY A 22 -3.79 -0.32 -26.95
CA GLY A 22 -4.32 -1.33 -27.86
C GLY A 22 -4.80 -2.62 -27.16
N ARG A 23 -4.47 -2.79 -25.88
CA ARG A 23 -4.98 -3.90 -25.07
C ARG A 23 -6.37 -3.57 -24.50
N GLU A 24 -7.12 -4.59 -24.14
CA GLU A 24 -8.33 -4.40 -23.35
C GLU A 24 -7.97 -3.90 -21.94
N ASN A 25 -8.49 -2.73 -21.59
CA ASN A 25 -8.08 -1.98 -20.42
C ASN A 25 -9.27 -1.80 -19.47
N TYR A 26 -9.38 -2.69 -18.47
CA TYR A 26 -10.46 -2.62 -17.49
C TYR A 26 -10.24 -1.50 -16.46
N PHE A 27 -11.33 -0.94 -15.94
CA PHE A 27 -11.25 0.03 -14.83
C PHE A 27 -10.60 -0.59 -13.59
N SER A 28 -10.89 -1.85 -13.30
CA SER A 28 -10.28 -2.59 -12.20
C SER A 28 -8.75 -2.63 -12.30
N SER A 29 -8.17 -2.67 -13.51
CA SER A 29 -6.71 -2.60 -13.71
C SER A 29 -6.09 -1.29 -13.23
N ARG A 30 -6.88 -0.24 -12.99
CA ARG A 30 -6.42 1.06 -12.42
C ARG A 30 -6.47 1.09 -10.89
N LEU A 31 -7.08 0.09 -10.25
CA LEU A 31 -7.28 0.09 -8.80
C LEU A 31 -6.06 -0.48 -8.10
N TYR A 32 -5.55 0.28 -7.14
CA TYR A 32 -4.51 -0.14 -6.21
C TYR A 32 -5.06 -0.15 -4.79
N TYR A 33 -4.62 -1.11 -4.00
CA TYR A 33 -5.03 -1.28 -2.61
C TYR A 33 -3.81 -1.25 -1.70
N THR A 34 -3.85 -0.42 -0.67
CA THR A 34 -2.77 -0.33 0.31
C THR A 34 -3.30 -0.74 1.67
N PHE A 35 -2.61 -1.67 2.31
CA PHE A 35 -2.83 -2.07 3.69
C PHE A 35 -1.57 -1.85 4.50
N GLN A 36 -1.68 -1.15 5.61
CA GLN A 36 -0.54 -0.87 6.50
C GLN A 36 -0.94 -1.13 7.94
N MET A 37 -0.05 -1.80 8.67
CA MET A 37 -0.14 -1.94 10.12
C MET A 37 0.88 -0.99 10.74
N ILE A 38 0.44 -0.06 11.56
CA ILE A 38 1.27 0.94 12.21
C ILE A 38 1.43 0.55 13.67
N LEU A 39 2.64 0.20 14.06
CA LEU A 39 2.98 -0.27 15.41
C LEU A 39 3.98 0.70 16.04
N GLY A 40 3.58 1.41 17.08
CA GLY A 40 4.40 2.41 17.76
C GLY A 40 4.66 2.05 19.22
N ARG A 41 5.89 2.26 19.71
CA ARG A 41 6.22 2.09 21.13
C ARG A 41 7.24 3.11 21.59
N LYS A 42 6.95 3.75 22.74
CA LYS A 42 7.92 4.54 23.51
C LYS A 42 8.68 3.61 24.46
N PHE A 43 9.97 3.40 24.22
CA PHE A 43 10.85 2.52 24.98
C PHE A 43 11.44 3.21 26.22
N SER A 44 11.76 4.50 26.11
CA SER A 44 12.24 5.35 27.21
C SER A 44 11.78 6.80 26.99
N GLU A 45 12.17 7.73 27.87
CA GLU A 45 11.88 9.15 27.64
C GLU A 45 12.50 9.70 26.35
N GLY A 46 13.70 9.21 25.99
CA GLY A 46 14.44 9.65 24.80
C GLY A 46 14.29 8.77 23.56
N LEU A 47 13.64 7.61 23.64
CA LEU A 47 13.51 6.68 22.50
C LEU A 47 12.07 6.23 22.26
N THR A 48 11.57 6.53 21.06
CA THR A 48 10.31 6.03 20.51
C THR A 48 10.58 5.46 19.12
N LEU A 49 10.01 4.29 18.82
CA LEU A 49 10.10 3.68 17.49
C LEU A 49 8.71 3.37 16.95
N GLN A 50 8.58 3.45 15.63
CA GLN A 50 7.39 3.04 14.89
C GLN A 50 7.81 2.14 13.73
N LEU A 51 7.11 1.01 13.58
CA LEU A 51 7.18 0.15 12.41
C LEU A 51 5.87 0.23 11.65
N SER A 52 5.94 0.32 10.33
CA SER A 52 4.78 0.43 9.46
C SER A 52 4.83 -0.58 8.30
N PRO A 53 4.86 -1.91 8.56
CA PRO A 53 4.76 -2.91 7.50
C PRO A 53 3.57 -2.62 6.60
N THR A 54 3.85 -2.55 5.29
CA THR A 54 2.93 -2.08 4.26
C THR A 54 2.89 -3.08 3.12
N VAL A 55 1.68 -3.42 2.68
CA VAL A 55 1.44 -4.22 1.47
C VAL A 55 0.65 -3.36 0.49
N VAL A 56 1.13 -3.29 -0.75
CA VAL A 56 0.45 -2.61 -1.85
C VAL A 56 0.12 -3.64 -2.91
N HIS A 57 -1.16 -3.83 -3.19
CA HIS A 57 -1.64 -4.70 -4.26
C HIS A 57 -2.03 -3.86 -5.47
N ARG A 58 -1.53 -4.25 -6.66
CA ARG A 58 -1.83 -3.61 -7.94
C ARG A 58 -2.48 -4.63 -8.85
N ASN A 59 -3.65 -4.30 -9.37
CA ASN A 59 -4.39 -5.21 -10.27
C ASN A 59 -3.74 -5.39 -11.64
N LEU A 60 -2.79 -4.53 -12.00
CA LEU A 60 -2.03 -4.63 -13.25
C LEU A 60 -0.54 -4.42 -12.96
N VAL A 61 0.24 -5.42 -13.34
CA VAL A 61 1.70 -5.47 -13.19
C VAL A 61 2.32 -5.90 -14.53
N GLU A 62 3.57 -5.50 -14.79
CA GLU A 62 4.22 -5.79 -16.08
C GLU A 62 4.64 -7.26 -16.15
N THR A 63 5.01 -7.84 -15.00
CA THR A 63 5.39 -9.26 -14.90
C THR A 63 4.67 -9.95 -13.74
N SER A 64 4.49 -11.27 -13.83
CA SER A 64 3.91 -12.06 -12.72
C SER A 64 4.75 -12.05 -11.45
N ALA A 65 6.04 -11.70 -11.54
CA ALA A 65 6.95 -11.58 -10.41
C ALA A 65 6.80 -10.25 -9.64
N GLU A 66 6.07 -9.28 -10.20
CA GLU A 66 5.81 -7.96 -9.59
C GLU A 66 4.47 -7.90 -8.83
N HIS A 67 3.80 -9.04 -8.71
CA HIS A 67 2.50 -9.18 -8.08
C HIS A 67 2.57 -9.31 -6.56
#